data_AF-A0A831KB86-F1
#
_entry.id   AF-A0A831KB86-F1
#
_cell.length_a   1.000
_cell.length_b   1.000
_cell.length_c   1.000
_cell.angle_alpha   90.00
_cell.angle_beta   90.00
_cell.angle_gamma   90.00
#
_symmetry.space_group_name_H-M   'P 1'
#
loop_
_entity.id
_entity.type
_entity.pdbx_description
1 polymer ?
#
loop_
_entity_poly.entity_id
_entity_poly.type
_entity_poly.pdbx_seq_one_letter_code
_entity_poly.pdbx_strand_id
1 'polypeptide(L)'
;MDGKYQFISEREQEGFEDFLARWSHDTARVKEAFQRIALALASNEPTVFYFHPRPGVSYSLRASLEKAKERARPYYAVIDIVEEFEAEPWLSVCFYADTVSDPEDLGNLIPNGLLEEDGYCFDVDCYDEGLLGYIEARIKEAYQAHVSGLKPST
;
A
#
# COMPACT_ATOMS: atom_id res chain seq x y z
N MET A 1 -7.52 -19.17 -1.76
CA MET A 1 -7.15 -18.66 -0.43
C MET A 1 -8.40 -18.02 0.15
N ASP A 2 -8.85 -18.46 1.32
CA ASP A 2 -10.16 -18.04 1.86
C ASP A 2 -10.14 -16.57 2.32
N GLY A 3 -10.90 -15.70 1.64
CA GLY A 3 -11.54 -14.49 2.17
C GLY A 3 -10.69 -13.36 2.77
N LYS A 4 -9.35 -13.47 2.82
CA LYS A 4 -8.46 -12.53 3.53
C LYS A 4 -8.43 -11.12 2.94
N TYR A 5 -8.63 -10.99 1.62
CA TYR A 5 -8.58 -9.72 0.90
C TYR A 5 -9.90 -9.52 0.18
N GLN A 6 -10.52 -8.35 0.36
CA GLN A 6 -11.72 -7.97 -0.37
C GLN A 6 -11.29 -7.11 -1.56
N PHE A 7 -11.50 -7.57 -2.80
CA PHE A 7 -11.19 -6.82 -4.02
C PHE A 7 -12.46 -6.23 -4.62
N ILE A 8 -12.34 -5.15 -5.39
CA ILE A 8 -13.49 -4.52 -6.05
C ILE A 8 -14.11 -5.41 -7.14
N SER A 9 -13.35 -6.38 -7.67
CA SER A 9 -13.81 -7.32 -8.69
C SER A 9 -13.01 -8.61 -8.68
N GLU A 10 -13.63 -9.69 -9.14
CA GLU A 10 -12.98 -11.00 -9.30
C GLU A 10 -11.73 -10.90 -10.20
N ARG A 11 -11.79 -10.13 -11.29
CA ARG A 11 -10.65 -9.93 -12.20
C ARG A 11 -9.42 -9.34 -11.50
N GLU A 12 -9.62 -8.39 -10.59
CA GLU A 12 -8.51 -7.80 -9.84
C GLU A 12 -7.95 -8.78 -8.80
N GLN A 13 -8.82 -9.58 -8.17
CA GLN A 13 -8.39 -10.65 -7.28
C GLN A 13 -7.57 -11.71 -8.02
N GLU A 14 -8.05 -12.21 -9.16
CA GLU A 14 -7.33 -13.19 -9.99
C GLU A 14 -5.95 -12.64 -10.40
N GLY A 15 -5.90 -11.39 -10.90
CA GLY A 15 -4.64 -10.76 -11.27
C GLY A 15 -3.66 -10.62 -10.10
N PHE A 16 -4.16 -10.36 -8.90
CA PHE A 16 -3.36 -10.28 -7.69
C PHE A 16 -2.82 -11.67 -7.27
N GLU A 17 -3.66 -12.69 -7.31
CA GLU A 17 -3.28 -14.07 -6.98
C GLU A 17 -2.24 -14.60 -7.98
N ASP A 18 -2.42 -14.35 -9.28
CA ASP A 18 -1.46 -14.69 -10.33
C ASP A 18 -0.11 -13.98 -10.11
N PHE A 19 -0.15 -12.69 -9.74
CA PHE A 19 1.05 -11.93 -9.41
C PHE A 19 1.79 -12.54 -8.21
N LEU A 20 1.08 -12.86 -7.13
CA LEU A 20 1.68 -13.49 -5.96
C LEU A 20 2.23 -14.89 -6.29
N ALA A 21 1.60 -15.65 -7.17
CA ALA A 21 2.07 -16.97 -7.57
C ALA A 21 3.38 -16.91 -8.38
N ARG A 22 3.54 -15.91 -9.26
CA ARG A 22 4.77 -15.76 -10.07
C ARG A 22 5.96 -15.17 -9.30
N TRP A 23 5.71 -14.44 -8.20
CA TRP A 23 6.77 -13.86 -7.37
C TRP A 23 7.54 -14.97 -6.66
N SER A 24 8.67 -15.36 -7.26
CA SER A 24 9.45 -16.56 -6.89
C SER A 24 10.87 -16.23 -6.43
N HIS A 25 11.47 -15.13 -6.89
CA HIS A 25 12.74 -14.61 -6.39
C HIS A 25 12.45 -13.57 -5.30
N ASP A 26 13.00 -13.80 -4.09
CA ASP A 26 12.73 -12.96 -2.92
C ASP A 26 13.76 -13.24 -1.80
N THR A 27 15.05 -13.04 -2.05
CA THR A 27 16.07 -13.35 -1.02
C THR A 27 16.02 -12.37 0.15
N ALA A 28 15.56 -11.14 -0.10
CA ALA A 28 15.36 -10.10 0.90
C ALA A 28 14.03 -10.20 1.67
N ARG A 29 13.17 -11.19 1.35
CA ARG A 29 11.86 -11.42 2.00
C ARG A 29 10.87 -10.25 1.85
N VAL A 30 10.97 -9.50 0.75
CA VAL A 30 10.07 -8.40 0.36
C VAL A 30 8.66 -8.90 0.07
N LYS A 31 8.48 -10.11 -0.49
CA LYS A 31 7.14 -10.69 -0.68
C LYS A 31 6.44 -10.91 0.66
N GLU A 32 7.20 -11.36 1.67
CA GLU A 32 6.68 -11.55 3.01
C GLU A 32 6.34 -10.20 3.67
N ALA A 33 7.21 -9.19 3.52
CA ALA A 33 6.94 -7.82 3.96
C ALA A 33 5.66 -7.27 3.31
N PHE A 34 5.51 -7.43 2.00
CA PHE A 34 4.30 -7.06 1.25
C PHE A 34 3.05 -7.72 1.81
N GLN A 35 3.08 -9.04 2.03
CA GLN A 35 1.94 -9.79 2.55
C GLN A 35 1.53 -9.36 3.96
N ARG A 36 2.50 -8.94 4.79
CA ARG A 36 2.24 -8.37 6.12
C ARG A 36 1.54 -7.02 6.02
N ILE A 37 2.05 -6.11 5.19
CA ILE A 37 1.44 -4.79 4.97
C ILE A 37 0.04 -4.93 4.37
N ALA A 38 -0.13 -5.79 3.36
CA ALA A 38 -1.43 -6.06 2.74
C ALA A 38 -2.45 -6.63 3.76
N LEU A 39 -2.01 -7.48 4.68
CA LEU A 39 -2.86 -7.97 5.77
C LEU A 39 -3.23 -6.87 6.77
N ALA A 40 -2.28 -6.00 7.11
CA ALA A 40 -2.56 -4.86 7.99
C ALA A 40 -3.60 -3.92 7.39
N LEU A 41 -3.54 -3.65 6.07
CA LEU A 41 -4.57 -2.93 5.34
C LEU A 41 -5.93 -3.66 5.42
N ALA A 42 -5.94 -4.95 5.10
CA ALA A 42 -7.15 -5.78 5.08
C ALA A 42 -7.83 -5.89 6.45
N SER A 43 -7.06 -5.77 7.54
CA SER A 43 -7.57 -5.83 8.91
C SER A 43 -8.37 -4.59 9.32
N ASN A 44 -8.35 -3.51 8.53
CA ASN A 44 -9.20 -2.35 8.75
C ASN A 44 -10.52 -2.52 8.00
N GLU A 45 -11.63 -2.72 8.71
CA GLU A 45 -12.94 -2.92 8.07
C GLU A 45 -13.84 -1.67 8.16
N PRO A 46 -14.45 -1.22 7.03
CA PRO A 46 -14.36 -1.83 5.70
C PRO A 46 -13.08 -1.41 4.96
N THR A 47 -12.41 -2.34 4.28
CA THR A 47 -11.38 -2.06 3.26
C THR A 47 -11.68 -2.87 2.01
N VAL A 48 -11.56 -2.22 0.86
CA VAL A 48 -11.55 -2.87 -0.46
C VAL A 48 -10.25 -2.55 -1.18
N PHE A 49 -9.72 -3.53 -1.90
CA PHE A 49 -8.51 -3.39 -2.69
C PHE A 49 -8.82 -3.17 -4.16
N TYR A 50 -7.99 -2.31 -4.75
CA TYR A 50 -7.82 -2.20 -6.19
C TYR A 50 -6.45 -2.74 -6.58
N PHE A 51 -6.39 -3.65 -7.54
CA PHE A 51 -5.12 -4.13 -8.09
C PHE A 51 -4.89 -3.59 -9.50
N HIS A 52 -3.81 -2.83 -9.67
CA HIS A 52 -3.48 -2.17 -10.93
C HIS A 52 -2.09 -2.60 -11.42
N PRO A 53 -2.02 -3.69 -12.20
CA PRO A 53 -0.76 -4.16 -12.78
C PRO A 53 -0.34 -3.28 -13.97
N ARG A 54 0.92 -2.83 -13.97
CA ARG A 54 1.59 -2.20 -15.12
C ARG A 54 2.90 -2.95 -15.38
N PRO A 55 2.87 -4.07 -16.13
CA PRO A 55 4.06 -4.87 -16.40
C PRO A 55 5.20 -4.01 -16.99
N GLY A 56 6.40 -4.15 -16.43
CA GLY A 56 7.57 -3.34 -16.80
C GLY A 56 7.61 -1.93 -16.19
N VAL A 57 6.63 -1.56 -15.35
CA VAL A 57 6.60 -0.30 -14.59
C VAL A 57 6.44 -0.57 -13.10
N SER A 58 5.29 -1.11 -12.67
CA SER A 58 5.03 -1.51 -11.28
C SER A 58 3.70 -2.24 -11.14
N TYR A 59 3.52 -2.96 -10.04
CA TYR A 59 2.26 -3.60 -9.66
C TYR A 59 1.70 -2.89 -8.42
N SER A 60 0.55 -2.25 -8.55
CA SER A 60 0.00 -1.38 -7.51
C SER A 60 -1.14 -2.06 -6.76
N LEU A 61 -1.03 -2.25 -5.45
CA LEU A 61 -2.13 -2.60 -4.57
C LEU A 61 -2.62 -1.33 -3.84
N ARG A 62 -3.88 -0.96 -4.03
CA ARG A 62 -4.44 0.29 -3.49
C ARG A 62 -5.58 -0.01 -2.55
N ALA A 63 -5.50 0.51 -1.33
CA ALA A 63 -6.53 0.31 -0.31
C ALA A 63 -7.53 1.48 -0.28
N SER A 64 -8.81 1.15 -0.19
CA SER A 64 -9.93 2.09 -0.31
C SER A 64 -11.09 1.67 0.60
N LEU A 65 -12.13 2.50 0.66
CA LEU A 65 -13.46 2.13 1.12
C LEU A 65 -14.36 1.94 -0.10
N GLU A 66 -15.31 1.00 -0.06
CA GLU A 66 -16.19 0.66 -1.21
C GLU A 66 -16.88 1.88 -1.86
N LYS A 67 -17.26 2.87 -1.04
CA LYS A 67 -17.95 4.09 -1.48
C LYS A 67 -17.03 5.30 -1.72
N ALA A 68 -15.70 5.10 -1.71
CA ALA A 68 -14.73 6.19 -1.85
C ALA A 68 -14.27 6.44 -3.29
N LYS A 69 -14.61 5.56 -4.25
CA LYS A 69 -14.11 5.63 -5.63
C LYS A 69 -14.34 6.98 -6.34
N GLU A 70 -15.44 7.66 -6.03
CA GLU A 70 -15.82 8.95 -6.64
C GLU A 70 -15.27 10.16 -5.88
N ARG A 71 -14.56 9.96 -4.76
CA ARG A 71 -13.93 11.04 -4.00
C ARG A 71 -12.65 11.48 -4.71
N ALA A 72 -12.22 12.73 -4.46
CA ALA A 72 -10.93 13.24 -4.93
C ALA A 72 -9.75 12.36 -4.48
N ARG A 73 -9.82 11.86 -3.25
CA ARG A 73 -8.89 10.86 -2.69
C ARG A 73 -9.62 9.53 -2.56
N PRO A 74 -9.57 8.65 -3.56
CA PRO A 74 -10.26 7.37 -3.52
C PRO A 74 -9.52 6.31 -2.72
N TYR A 75 -8.21 6.46 -2.50
CA TYR A 75 -7.38 5.52 -1.77
C TYR A 75 -6.92 6.15 -0.45
N TYR A 76 -6.62 5.34 0.57
CA TYR A 76 -5.95 5.82 1.78
C TYR A 76 -4.50 5.35 1.87
N ALA A 77 -4.15 4.28 1.14
CA ALA A 77 -2.80 3.79 1.00
C ALA A 77 -2.59 3.20 -0.39
N VAL A 78 -1.39 3.34 -0.93
CA VAL A 78 -0.95 2.74 -2.20
C VAL A 78 0.36 2.02 -1.96
N ILE A 79 0.45 0.75 -2.34
CA ILE A 79 1.69 -0.02 -2.34
C ILE A 79 2.03 -0.30 -3.80
N ASP A 80 3.10 0.31 -4.30
CA ASP A 80 3.68 -0.05 -5.58
C ASP A 80 4.80 -1.06 -5.37
N ILE A 81 4.67 -2.24 -5.97
CA ILE A 81 5.75 -3.21 -6.09
C ILE A 81 6.53 -2.85 -7.36
N VAL A 82 7.78 -2.44 -7.18
CA VAL A 82 8.68 -2.05 -8.25
C VAL A 82 9.60 -3.22 -8.56
N GLU A 83 9.48 -3.76 -9.77
CA GLU A 83 10.37 -4.79 -10.28
C GLU A 83 11.50 -4.12 -11.05
N GLU A 84 12.75 -4.35 -10.64
CA GLU A 84 13.93 -3.84 -11.33
C GLU A 84 14.65 -4.95 -12.10
N PHE A 85 15.30 -4.59 -13.20
CA PHE A 85 16.08 -5.55 -13.99
C PHE A 85 17.35 -5.94 -13.22
N GLU A 86 17.51 -7.23 -12.93
CA GLU A 86 18.64 -7.81 -12.18
C GLU A 86 18.77 -7.41 -10.70
N ALA A 87 17.76 -6.76 -10.12
CA ALA A 87 17.71 -6.44 -8.70
C ALA A 87 16.48 -7.07 -8.02
N GLU A 88 16.54 -7.18 -6.69
CA GLU A 88 15.39 -7.62 -5.89
C GLU A 88 14.25 -6.59 -6.01
N PRO A 89 12.99 -7.02 -6.12
CA PRO A 89 11.87 -6.10 -6.08
C PRO A 89 11.83 -5.35 -4.75
N TRP A 90 11.34 -4.11 -4.76
CA TRP A 90 11.11 -3.33 -3.56
C TRP A 90 9.69 -2.75 -3.56
N LEU A 91 9.23 -2.27 -2.39
CA LEU A 91 7.91 -1.68 -2.23
C LEU A 91 8.03 -0.18 -1.98
N SER A 92 7.26 0.63 -2.69
CA SER A 92 6.96 1.99 -2.27
C SER A 92 5.58 2.01 -1.61
N VAL A 93 5.52 2.29 -0.32
CA VAL A 93 4.27 2.38 0.45
C VAL A 93 3.94 3.84 0.70
N CYS A 94 2.94 4.35 -0.01
CA CYS A 94 2.61 5.77 -0.01
C CYS A 94 1.26 6.07 0.65
N PHE A 95 1.24 7.14 1.43
CA PHE A 95 0.05 7.76 2.04
C PHE A 95 -0.01 9.23 1.67
N TYR A 96 -1.18 9.87 1.76
CA TYR A 96 -1.25 11.33 1.62
C TYR A 96 -0.53 11.98 2.80
N ALA A 97 0.35 12.94 2.53
CA ALA A 97 1.24 13.51 3.54
C ALA A 97 0.49 14.12 4.74
N ASP A 98 -0.73 14.61 4.52
CA ASP A 98 -1.59 15.20 5.54
C ASP A 98 -2.52 14.20 6.25
N THR A 99 -2.33 12.89 6.03
CA THR A 99 -3.13 11.82 6.64
C THR A 99 -2.34 10.93 7.59
N VAL A 100 -1.02 11.12 7.66
CA VAL A 100 -0.10 10.34 8.49
C VAL A 100 0.93 11.26 9.13
N SER A 101 1.46 10.84 10.28
CA SER A 101 2.60 11.47 10.92
C SER A 101 3.89 10.74 10.57
N ASP A 102 5.04 11.43 10.56
CA ASP A 102 6.34 10.78 10.39
C ASP A 102 7.37 11.26 11.43
N PRO A 103 7.16 10.95 12.73
CA PRO A 103 8.04 11.44 13.80
C PRO A 103 9.47 10.89 13.76
N GLU A 104 9.70 9.75 13.11
CA GLU A 104 11.03 9.13 12.98
C GLU A 104 11.73 9.50 11.68
N ASP A 105 11.11 10.33 10.82
CA ASP A 105 11.67 10.80 9.54
C ASP A 105 12.10 9.62 8.64
N LEU A 106 11.30 8.55 8.63
CA LEU A 106 11.56 7.33 7.87
C LEU A 106 10.91 7.37 6.48
N GLY A 107 9.97 8.30 6.27
CA GLY A 107 9.25 8.49 5.03
C GLY A 107 9.87 9.58 4.18
N ASN A 108 9.86 9.37 2.88
CA ASN A 108 10.22 10.39 1.92
C ASN A 108 8.98 11.25 1.59
N LEU A 109 9.03 12.55 1.86
CA LEU A 109 8.01 13.49 1.39
C LEU A 109 8.20 13.75 -0.11
N ILE A 110 7.28 13.23 -0.92
CA ILE A 110 7.31 13.34 -2.38
C ILE A 110 6.22 14.33 -2.83
N PRO A 111 6.61 15.52 -3.32
CA PRO A 111 5.65 16.48 -3.85
C PRO A 111 4.87 15.92 -5.04
N ASN A 112 3.54 16.02 -5.02
CA ASN A 112 2.64 15.42 -6.02
C ASN A 112 2.83 13.90 -6.22
N GLY A 113 3.39 13.21 -5.23
CA GLY A 113 3.74 11.79 -5.31
C GLY A 113 2.55 10.82 -5.28
N LEU A 114 1.37 11.26 -4.84
CA LEU A 114 0.18 10.43 -4.73
C LEU A 114 -1.04 11.11 -5.36
N LEU A 115 -1.39 10.71 -6.58
CA LEU A 115 -2.52 11.26 -7.34
C LEU A 115 -2.50 12.80 -7.43
N GLU A 116 -1.34 13.38 -7.79
CA GLU A 116 -1.11 14.83 -7.88
C GLU A 116 -1.15 15.58 -6.54
N GLU A 117 -1.11 14.85 -5.42
CA GLU A 117 -0.98 15.42 -4.08
C GLU A 117 0.30 14.94 -3.40
N ASP A 118 0.76 15.68 -2.39
CA ASP A 118 1.96 15.34 -1.65
C ASP A 118 1.77 14.01 -0.91
N GLY A 119 2.75 13.12 -1.06
CA GLY A 119 2.76 11.79 -0.47
C GLY A 119 3.91 11.61 0.50
N TYR A 120 3.68 10.87 1.59
CA TYR A 120 4.74 10.25 2.36
C TYR A 120 4.90 8.81 1.89
N CYS A 121 6.06 8.50 1.32
CA CYS A 121 6.37 7.18 0.77
C CYS A 121 7.51 6.52 1.52
N PHE A 122 7.32 5.24 1.88
CA PHE A 122 8.28 4.42 2.60
C PHE A 122 8.81 3.34 1.67
N ASP A 123 10.13 3.26 1.52
CA ASP A 123 10.77 2.26 0.69
C ASP A 123 11.07 1.01 1.54
N VAL A 124 10.59 -0.14 1.08
CA VAL A 124 10.81 -1.45 1.72
C VAL A 124 11.55 -2.36 0.74
N ASP A 125 12.85 -2.49 0.93
CA ASP A 125 13.75 -3.30 0.09
C ASP A 125 14.12 -4.65 0.74
N CYS A 126 13.74 -4.85 2.00
CA CYS A 126 13.90 -6.09 2.74
C CYS A 126 12.87 -6.23 3.87
N TYR A 127 12.78 -7.43 4.45
CA TYR A 127 11.99 -7.65 5.66
C TYR A 127 12.66 -7.00 6.87
N ASP A 128 12.10 -5.90 7.35
CA ASP A 128 12.50 -5.20 8.57
C ASP A 128 11.32 -5.10 9.54
N GLU A 129 11.42 -5.74 10.70
CA GLU A 129 10.35 -5.76 11.71
C GLU A 129 9.97 -4.35 12.21
N GLY A 130 10.96 -3.47 12.38
CA GLY A 130 10.76 -2.11 12.89
C GLY A 130 10.07 -1.24 11.86
N LEU A 131 10.56 -1.23 10.63
CA LEU A 131 9.95 -0.47 9.53
C LEU A 131 8.53 -0.95 9.24
N LEU A 132 8.30 -2.27 9.23
CA LEU A 132 6.96 -2.82 9.00
C LEU A 132 5.99 -2.46 10.12
N GLY A 133 6.43 -2.53 11.38
CA GLY A 133 5.62 -2.05 12.52
C GLY A 133 5.31 -0.55 12.43
N TYR A 134 6.25 0.25 11.93
CA TYR A 134 6.07 1.68 11.71
C TYR A 134 5.03 1.96 10.62
N ILE A 135 5.15 1.31 9.46
CA ILE A 135 4.21 1.41 8.35
C ILE A 135 2.80 0.97 8.78
N GLU A 136 2.67 -0.09 9.60
CA GLU A 136 1.38 -0.52 10.15
C GLU A 136 0.70 0.56 11.02
N ALA A 137 1.48 1.37 11.74
CA ALA A 137 0.94 2.51 12.48
C ALA A 137 0.42 3.60 11.53
N ARG A 138 1.16 3.91 10.45
CA ARG A 138 0.76 4.88 9.42
C ARG A 138 -0.50 4.44 8.67
N ILE A 139 -0.64 3.14 8.41
CA ILE A 139 -1.87 2.56 7.84
C ILE A 139 -3.09 2.91 8.69
N LYS A 140 -2.99 2.78 10.03
CA LYS A 140 -4.10 3.08 10.93
C LYS A 140 -4.48 4.56 10.91
N GLU A 141 -3.48 5.46 10.91
CA GLU A 141 -3.70 6.91 10.81
C GLU A 141 -4.39 7.27 9.49
N ALA A 142 -3.84 6.79 8.36
CA ALA A 142 -4.40 7.05 7.04
C ALA A 142 -5.83 6.53 6.91
N TYR A 143 -6.08 5.31 7.42
CA TYR A 143 -7.42 4.72 7.44
C TYR A 143 -8.40 5.57 8.25
N GLN A 144 -8.04 5.97 9.47
CA GLN A 144 -8.88 6.81 10.33
C GLN A 144 -9.20 8.17 9.69
N ALA A 145 -8.21 8.82 9.08
CA ALA A 145 -8.39 10.06 8.35
C ALA A 145 -9.37 9.88 7.17
N HIS A 146 -9.23 8.79 6.43
CA HIS A 146 -10.04 8.51 5.26
C HIS A 146 -11.50 8.14 5.60
N VAL A 147 -11.73 7.42 6.71
CA VAL A 147 -13.07 7.11 7.22
C VAL A 147 -13.76 8.36 7.75
N SER A 148 -13.05 9.16 8.55
CA SER A 148 -13.62 10.38 9.14
C SER A 148 -13.82 11.51 8.13
N GLY A 149 -13.11 11.49 7.01
CA GLY A 149 -13.04 12.62 6.08
C GLY A 149 -12.32 13.84 6.68
N LEU A 150 -11.65 13.67 7.82
CA LEU A 150 -10.94 14.69 8.55
C LEU A 150 -9.44 14.38 8.57
N LYS A 151 -8.60 15.41 8.50
CA LYS A 151 -7.15 15.27 8.66
C LYS A 151 -6.83 14.93 10.13
N PRO A 152 -5.81 14.10 10.43
CA PRO A 152 -5.35 13.91 11.80
C PRO A 152 -5.03 15.25 12.45
N SER A 153 -5.35 15.39 13.74
CA SER A 153 -4.97 16.59 14.50
C SER A 153 -3.44 16.63 14.59
N THR A 154 -2.88 17.77 14.18
CA THR A 154 -1.44 18.05 14.17
C THR A 154 -0.86 18.03 15.58
#